data_AF-A0A537HEN5-F1
#
_entry.id   AF-A0A537HEN5-F1
#
_cell.length_a   1.000
_cell.length_b   1.000
_cell.length_c   1.000
_cell.angle_alpha   90.00
_cell.angle_beta   90.00
_cell.angle_gamma   90.00
#
_symmetry.space_group_name_H-M   'P 1'
#
loop_
_entity.id
_entity.type
_entity.pdbx_description
1 polymer ?
#
loop_
_entity_poly.entity_id
_entity_poly.type
_entity_poly.pdbx_seq_one_letter_code
_entity_poly.pdbx_strand_id
1 'polypeptide(L)'
;MKLFEDAGCLSDELLRPKDMTAKFGGASLPSAVELASDEELWIEIAKFKDASHMKDVHSQVAKNPDLEKLHSRFDLLISGKEVYHAEFESLRPQP
;
A
#
# COMPACT_ATOMS: atom_id res chain seq x y z
N MET A 1 -15.35 3.45 -0.84
CA MET A 1 -15.38 2.31 0.08
C MET A 1 -13.99 2.17 0.65
N LYS A 2 -13.84 1.96 1.95
CA LYS A 2 -12.54 1.94 2.60
C LYS A 2 -12.36 0.57 3.26
N LEU A 3 -12.16 -0.46 2.45
CA LEU A 3 -12.24 -1.86 2.90
C LEU A 3 -11.41 -2.15 4.15
N PHE A 4 -10.19 -1.59 4.22
CA PHE A 4 -9.31 -1.75 5.36
C PHE A 4 -9.84 -1.03 6.60
N GLU A 5 -10.21 0.26 6.50
CA GLU A 5 -10.81 0.99 7.63
C GLU A 5 -12.12 0.33 8.10
N ASP A 6 -12.98 -0.07 7.15
CA ASP A 6 -14.26 -0.74 7.41
C ASP A 6 -14.06 -2.11 8.11
N ALA A 7 -12.91 -2.76 7.89
CA ALA A 7 -12.49 -4.00 8.56
C ALA A 7 -11.71 -3.79 9.88
N GLY A 8 -11.52 -2.54 10.30
CA GLY A 8 -10.90 -2.19 11.59
C GLY A 8 -9.42 -1.77 11.51
N CYS A 9 -8.85 -1.56 10.33
CA CYS A 9 -7.53 -0.96 10.17
C CYS A 9 -7.46 0.41 10.87
N LEU A 10 -6.31 0.76 11.47
CA LEU A 10 -6.18 2.04 12.19
C LEU A 10 -6.17 3.24 11.24
N SER A 11 -5.59 3.06 10.05
CA SER A 11 -5.65 4.02 8.96
C SER A 11 -5.26 3.34 7.67
N ASP A 12 -5.84 3.79 6.56
CA ASP A 12 -5.44 3.41 5.21
C ASP A 12 -5.27 4.68 4.36
N GLU A 13 -4.07 4.88 3.79
CA GLU A 13 -3.69 6.09 3.08
C GLU A 13 -3.09 5.75 1.71
N LEU A 14 -3.66 6.33 0.65
CA LEU A 14 -3.09 6.28 -0.69
C LEU A 14 -2.27 7.55 -0.95
N LEU A 15 -0.97 7.37 -1.17
CA LEU A 15 -0.02 8.43 -1.45
C LEU A 15 0.38 8.39 -2.93
N ARG A 16 0.49 9.59 -3.51
CA ARG A 16 1.12 9.81 -4.82
C ARG A 16 2.36 10.67 -4.61
N PRO A 17 3.52 10.04 -4.35
CA PRO A 17 4.72 10.80 -4.03
C PRO A 17 5.18 11.63 -5.24
N LYS A 18 5.69 12.83 -4.96
CA LYS A 18 6.36 13.69 -5.95
C LYS A 18 7.82 13.81 -5.54
N ASP A 19 8.71 13.88 -6.52
CA ASP A 19 10.15 14.13 -6.32
C ASP A 19 10.82 13.16 -5.31
N MET A 20 10.78 11.86 -5.63
CA MET A 20 11.32 10.79 -4.77
C MET A 20 12.85 10.64 -4.80
N THR A 21 13.58 11.65 -5.28
CA THR A 21 15.04 11.65 -5.30
C THR A 21 15.58 11.65 -3.87
N ALA A 22 16.38 10.65 -3.51
CA ALA A 22 17.00 10.61 -2.20
C ALA A 22 18.03 11.74 -2.05
N LYS A 23 17.91 12.52 -0.97
CA LYS A 23 18.78 13.68 -0.67
C LYS A 23 20.29 13.38 -0.68
N PHE A 24 20.68 12.13 -0.44
CA PHE A 24 22.08 11.71 -0.34
C PHE A 24 22.52 10.75 -1.44
N GLY A 25 21.82 10.70 -2.59
CA GLY A 25 22.21 9.84 -3.72
C GLY A 25 22.01 8.34 -3.48
N GLY A 26 21.26 7.96 -2.44
CA GLY A 26 20.73 6.61 -2.31
C GLY A 26 19.76 6.29 -3.46
N ALA A 27 19.52 5.00 -3.73
CA ALA A 27 18.51 4.61 -4.71
C ALA A 27 17.16 5.27 -4.36
N SER A 28 16.60 6.01 -5.30
CA SER A 28 15.23 6.52 -5.18
C SER A 28 14.26 5.34 -5.29
N LEU A 29 13.08 5.43 -4.64
CA LEU A 29 12.05 4.40 -4.77
C LEU A 29 11.72 4.07 -6.25
N PRO A 30 11.55 5.06 -7.16
CA PRO A 30 11.40 4.80 -8.58
C PRO A 30 12.53 3.98 -9.20
N SER A 31 13.79 4.27 -8.86
CA SER A 31 14.94 3.50 -9.36
C SER A 31 14.99 2.09 -8.79
N ALA A 32 14.55 1.87 -7.55
CA ALA A 32 14.57 0.57 -6.90
C ALA A 32 13.53 -0.41 -7.47
N VAL A 33 12.45 0.11 -8.06
CA VAL A 33 11.37 -0.67 -8.70
C VAL A 33 11.40 -0.56 -10.22
N GLU A 34 12.50 -0.04 -10.79
CA GLU A 34 12.69 0.14 -12.24
C GLU A 34 11.54 0.90 -12.94
N LEU A 35 10.93 1.87 -12.25
CA LEU A 35 9.76 2.61 -12.73
C LEU A 35 10.04 3.31 -14.07
N ALA A 36 9.22 3.03 -15.09
CA ALA A 36 9.37 3.66 -16.40
C ALA A 36 8.98 5.15 -16.36
N SER A 37 9.49 5.94 -17.32
CA SER A 37 9.26 7.39 -17.35
C SER A 37 7.80 7.80 -17.62
N ASP A 38 6.99 6.88 -18.16
CA ASP A 38 5.57 7.04 -18.43
C ASP A 38 4.67 6.36 -17.38
N GLU A 39 5.26 5.76 -16.35
CA GLU A 39 4.54 5.15 -15.24
C GLU A 39 4.46 6.08 -14.03
N GLU A 40 3.42 5.88 -13.21
CA GLU A 40 3.22 6.60 -11.95
C GLU A 40 3.37 5.66 -10.76
N LEU A 41 4.14 6.07 -9.75
CA LEU A 41 4.22 5.36 -8.48
C LEU A 41 3.07 5.76 -7.56
N TRP A 42 2.34 4.76 -7.09
CA TRP A 42 1.32 4.88 -6.05
C TRP A 42 1.73 4.02 -4.85
N ILE A 43 1.59 4.55 -3.64
CA ILE A 43 1.93 3.84 -2.40
C ILE A 43 0.70 3.81 -1.51
N GLU A 44 0.24 2.62 -1.17
CA GLU A 44 -0.78 2.40 -0.15
C GLU A 44 -0.11 2.08 1.18
N ILE A 45 -0.52 2.75 2.25
CA ILE A 45 -0.01 2.53 3.60
C ILE A 45 -1.18 2.26 4.54
N ALA A 46 -1.32 1.00 4.94
CA ALA A 46 -2.24 0.57 5.98
C ALA A 46 -1.51 0.46 7.33
N LYS A 47 -2.13 0.96 8.41
CA LYS A 47 -1.57 0.90 9.78
C LYS A 47 -2.37 -0.05 10.64
N PHE A 48 -1.66 -0.92 11.35
CA PHE A 48 -2.24 -1.91 12.24
C PHE A 48 -1.67 -1.76 13.64
N LYS A 49 -2.43 -2.20 14.64
CA LYS A 49 -1.97 -2.25 16.02
C LYS A 49 -0.73 -3.14 16.16
N ASP A 50 -0.79 -4.34 15.59
CA ASP A 50 0.26 -5.36 15.58
C ASP A 50 0.04 -6.35 14.43
N ALA A 51 0.95 -7.32 14.28
CA ALA A 51 0.89 -8.34 13.23
C ALA A 51 -0.33 -9.28 13.32
N SER A 52 -0.88 -9.50 14.53
CA SER A 52 -2.11 -10.28 14.68
C SER A 52 -3.30 -9.51 14.14
N HIS A 53 -3.41 -8.24 14.52
CA HIS A 53 -4.44 -7.33 14.03
C HIS A 53 -4.42 -7.20 12.50
N MET A 54 -3.23 -7.10 11.90
CA MET A 54 -3.07 -7.10 10.44
C MET A 54 -3.67 -8.36 9.79
N LYS A 55 -3.36 -9.55 10.33
CA LYS A 55 -3.90 -10.82 9.82
C LYS A 55 -5.42 -10.89 9.94
N ASP A 56 -5.96 -10.41 11.06
CA ASP A 56 -7.40 -10.39 11.29
C ASP A 56 -8.12 -9.45 10.32
N VAL A 57 -7.58 -8.25 10.08
CA VAL A 57 -8.10 -7.31 9.08
C VAL A 57 -8.04 -7.90 7.68
N HIS A 58 -6.90 -8.47 7.26
CA HIS A 58 -6.78 -9.14 5.96
C HIS A 58 -7.80 -10.27 5.78
N SER A 59 -8.01 -11.09 6.82
CA SER A 59 -9.01 -12.17 6.80
C SER A 59 -10.45 -11.66 6.63
N GLN A 60 -10.76 -10.47 7.16
CA GLN A 60 -12.06 -9.82 6.98
C GLN A 60 -12.21 -9.23 5.58
N VAL A 61 -11.20 -8.49 5.11
CA VAL A 61 -11.17 -7.90 3.76
C VAL A 61 -11.29 -8.98 2.68
N ALA A 62 -10.57 -10.10 2.82
CA ALA A 62 -10.62 -11.23 1.88
C ALA A 62 -12.02 -11.87 1.73
N LYS A 63 -12.89 -11.68 2.72
CA LYS A 63 -14.28 -12.18 2.70
C LYS A 63 -15.27 -11.12 2.20
N ASN A 64 -14.83 -9.89 1.96
CA ASN A 64 -15.70 -8.82 1.51
C ASN A 64 -16.08 -9.04 0.04
N PRO A 65 -17.37 -9.17 -0.30
CA PRO A 65 -17.82 -9.46 -1.67
C PRO A 65 -17.51 -8.34 -2.68
N ASP A 66 -17.20 -7.13 -2.20
CA ASP A 66 -16.84 -6.00 -3.05
C ASP A 66 -15.32 -5.91 -3.30
N LEU A 67 -14.50 -6.79 -2.70
CA LEU A 67 -13.06 -6.84 -2.93
C LEU A 67 -12.72 -7.09 -4.41
N GLU A 68 -13.32 -8.11 -5.03
CA GLU A 68 -13.11 -8.45 -6.44
C GLU A 68 -13.53 -7.32 -7.40
N LYS A 69 -14.57 -6.56 -7.03
CA LYS A 69 -15.01 -5.38 -7.80
C LYS A 69 -14.03 -4.22 -7.70
N LEU A 70 -13.31 -4.09 -6.59
CA LEU A 70 -12.24 -3.11 -6.45
C LEU A 70 -10.99 -3.57 -7.18
N HIS A 71 -10.59 -4.84 -7.01
CA HIS A 71 -9.43 -5.42 -7.66
C HIS A 71 -9.51 -5.28 -9.19
N SER A 72 -10.65 -5.64 -9.78
CA SER A 72 -10.87 -5.47 -11.23
C SER A 72 -10.81 -4.01 -11.71
N ARG A 73 -11.11 -3.03 -10.87
CA ARG A 73 -10.96 -1.60 -11.21
C ARG A 73 -9.51 -1.12 -11.04
N PHE A 74 -8.80 -1.66 -10.06
CA PHE A 74 -7.38 -1.42 -9.84
C PHE A 74 -6.51 -2.03 -10.94
N ASP A 75 -6.79 -3.27 -11.37
CA ASP A 75 -6.11 -3.95 -12.49
C ASP A 75 -6.25 -3.20 -13.82
N LEU A 76 -7.33 -2.42 -13.99
CA LEU A 76 -7.53 -1.57 -15.17
C LEU A 76 -6.74 -0.25 -15.10
N LEU A 77 -6.31 0.16 -13.91
CA LEU A 77 -5.62 1.44 -13.66
C LEU A 77 -4.11 1.25 -13.46
N ILE A 78 -3.67 0.06 -13.03
CA ILE A 78 -2.27 -0.31 -12.90
C ILE A 78 -1.86 -1.02 -14.20
N SER A 79 -1.21 -0.28 -15.09
CA SER A 79 -0.55 -0.88 -16.27
C SER A 79 0.79 -1.55 -15.94
N GLY A 80 1.23 -1.49 -14.68
CA GLY A 80 2.53 -2.00 -14.23
C GLY A 80 2.47 -3.47 -13.84
N LYS A 81 3.46 -4.24 -14.31
CA LYS A 81 3.58 -5.69 -14.04
C LYS A 81 3.88 -6.05 -12.59
N GLU A 82 4.14 -5.06 -11.73
CA GLU A 82 4.80 -5.28 -10.45
C GLU A 82 4.08 -4.56 -9.31
N VAL A 83 3.63 -5.36 -8.33
CA VAL A 83 3.11 -4.88 -7.05
C VAL A 83 4.10 -5.34 -5.99
N TYR A 84 4.67 -4.37 -5.26
CA TYR A 84 5.60 -4.62 -4.17
C TYR A 84 4.85 -4.56 -2.84
N HIS A 85 4.94 -5.62 -2.05
CA HIS A 85 4.37 -5.66 -0.70
C HIS A 85 5.49 -5.63 0.34
N ALA A 86 5.33 -4.78 1.36
CA ALA A 86 6.27 -4.69 2.46
C ALA A 86 5.55 -4.48 3.79
N GLU A 87 5.98 -5.21 4.81
CA GLU A 87 5.50 -5.09 6.18
C GLU A 87 6.61 -4.45 7.03
N PHE A 88 6.23 -3.50 7.88
CA PHE A 88 7.18 -2.79 8.74
C PHE A 88 6.69 -2.82 10.19
N GLU A 89 7.60 -3.13 11.11
CA GLU A 89 7.36 -2.94 12.53
C GLU A 89 7.69 -1.49 12.93
N SER A 90 6.77 -0.84 13.64
CA SER A 90 7.05 0.48 14.20
C SER A 90 8.06 0.35 15.34
N LEU A 91 9.23 0.96 15.18
CA LEU A 91 10.21 1.12 16.26
C LEU A 91 9.83 2.23 17.25
N ARG A 92 8.80 3.03 16.92
CA ARG A 92 8.32 4.11 17.80
C ARG A 92 7.24 3.57 18.74
N PRO A 93 7.22 4.00 20.01
CA PRO A 93 6.08 3.76 20.89
C PRO A 93 4.80 4.28 20.23
N GLN A 94 3.77 3.44 20.14
CA GLN A 94 2.44 3.94 19.78
C GLN A 94 1.94 4.83 20.94
N PRO A 95 1.32 5.98 20.65
CA PRO A 95 0.77 6.87 21.67
C PRO A 95 -0.33 6.19 22.51
#